data_AF-A0A9E5HT54-F1
#
_entry.id   AF-A0A9E5HT54-F1
#
_cell.length_a   1.000
_cell.length_b   1.000
_cell.length_c   1.000
_cell.angle_alpha   90.00
_cell.angle_beta   90.00
_cell.angle_gamma   90.00
#
_symmetry.space_group_name_H-M   'P 1'
#
loop_
_entity.id
_entity.type
_entity.pdbx_description
1 polymer ?
#
loop_
_entity_poly.entity_id
_entity_poly.type
_entity_poly.pdbx_seq_one_letter_code
_entity_poly.pdbx_strand_id
1 'polypeptide(L)' 'MLKYIISTACTALMCVAGGAFAAGGAGKVEDTQFSFEGPLGTFDQEQLRRGLKVYTEVCSACHGLKYV' A
#
# COMPACT_ATOMS: atom_id res chain seq x y z
N MET A 1 -29.51 39.34 -19.39
CA MET A 1 -28.55 39.50 -18.28
C MET A 1 -28.70 38.41 -17.23
N LEU A 2 -29.92 38.12 -16.74
CA LEU A 2 -30.16 37.07 -15.74
C LEU A 2 -29.69 35.65 -16.14
N LYS A 3 -29.82 35.27 -17.42
CA LYS A 3 -29.37 33.95 -17.93
C LYS A 3 -27.84 33.75 -17.86
N TYR A 4 -27.07 34.82 -18.01
CA TYR A 4 -25.60 34.76 -17.89
C TYR A 4 -25.16 34.68 -16.43
N ILE A 5 -25.87 35.35 -15.52
CA ILE A 5 -25.62 35.30 -14.07
C ILE A 5 -25.87 33.88 -13.51
N ILE A 6 -26.93 33.20 -13.99
CA ILE A 6 -27.21 31.82 -13.58
C ILE A 6 -26.15 30.86 -14.10
N SER A 7 -25.69 31.04 -15.35
CA SER A 7 -24.66 30.19 -15.94
C SER A 7 -23.30 30.34 -15.25
N THR A 8 -22.91 31.55 -14.87
CA THR A 8 -21.64 31.78 -14.16
C THR A 8 -21.69 31.28 -12.71
N ALA A 9 -22.84 31.40 -12.05
CA ALA A 9 -23.04 30.88 -10.70
C ALA A 9 -22.94 29.35 -10.63
N CYS A 10 -23.51 28.62 -11.59
CA CYS A 10 -23.41 27.15 -11.63
C CYS A 10 -21.97 26.66 -11.85
N THR A 11 -21.22 27.29 -12.76
CA THR A 11 -19.82 26.90 -13.01
C THR A 11 -18.93 27.20 -11.79
N ALA A 12 -19.17 28.32 -11.11
CA ALA A 12 -18.46 28.65 -9.88
C ALA A 12 -18.72 27.63 -8.76
N LEU A 13 -19.96 27.14 -8.63
CA LEU A 13 -20.33 26.14 -7.64
C LEU A 13 -19.68 24.76 -7.89
N MET A 14 -19.53 24.35 -9.15
CA MET A 14 -18.83 23.10 -9.49
C MET A 14 -17.33 23.13 -9.20
N CYS A 15 -16.67 24.29 -9.36
CA CYS A 15 -15.23 24.41 -9.06
C CYS A 15 -14.90 24.34 -7.55
N VAL A 16 -15.86 24.59 -6.67
CA VAL A 16 -15.63 24.64 -5.21
C VAL A 16 -15.94 23.29 -4.52
N ALA A 17 -16.66 22.38 -5.18
CA ALA A 17 -17.19 21.16 -4.55
C ALA A 17 -16.32 19.89 -4.68
N GLY A 18 -15.12 19.97 -5.27
CA GLY A 18 -14.30 18.79 -5.59
C GLY A 18 -13.12 18.53 -4.66
N GLY A 19 -13.35 17.92 -3.48
CA GLY A 19 -12.26 17.33 -2.68
C GLY A 19 -12.01 15.88 -3.11
N ALA A 20 -10.90 15.60 -3.78
CA ALA A 20 -10.47 14.22 -4.05
C ALA A 20 -9.80 13.65 -2.78
N PHE A 21 -10.54 12.89 -1.99
CA PHE A 21 -9.99 12.15 -0.86
C PHE A 21 -9.34 10.87 -1.39
N ALA A 22 -8.00 10.79 -1.32
CA ALA A 22 -7.33 9.50 -1.47
C ALA A 22 -7.77 8.56 -0.33
N ALA A 23 -7.79 7.26 -0.57
CA ALA A 23 -7.82 6.28 0.51
C ALA A 23 -6.62 6.61 1.41
N GLY A 24 -6.89 7.07 2.65
CA GLY A 24 -5.89 7.70 3.51
C GLY A 24 -4.59 6.91 3.70
N GLY A 25 -3.55 7.61 4.16
CA GLY A 25 -2.18 7.10 4.26
C GLY A 25 -2.04 5.74 4.95
N ALA A 26 -1.09 4.94 4.45
CA ALA A 26 -0.73 3.66 5.05
C ALA A 26 -0.28 3.87 6.51
N GLY A 27 -0.66 2.93 7.39
CA GLY A 27 -0.15 2.90 8.76
C GLY A 27 1.39 2.90 8.75
N LYS A 28 2.00 3.55 9.76
CA LYS A 28 3.45 3.48 9.93
C LYS A 28 3.85 2.03 10.15
N VAL A 29 4.63 1.47 9.22
CA VAL A 29 5.25 0.16 9.40
C VAL A 29 6.37 0.31 10.43
N GLU A 30 6.38 -0.58 11.41
CA GLU A 30 7.45 -0.62 12.41
C GLU A 30 8.72 -1.17 11.77
N ASP A 31 9.84 -0.49 12.03
CA ASP A 31 11.14 -0.91 11.55
C ASP A 31 11.69 -2.03 12.44
N THR A 32 11.78 -3.23 11.88
CA THR A 32 12.25 -4.42 12.59
C THR A 32 13.66 -4.74 12.12
N GLN A 33 14.60 -4.85 13.04
CA GLN A 33 15.99 -5.19 12.74
C GLN A 33 16.12 -6.66 12.30
N PHE A 34 16.29 -6.91 11.00
CA PHE A 34 16.52 -8.25 10.45
C PHE A 34 18.01 -8.64 10.40
N SER A 35 18.31 -9.95 10.42
CA SER A 35 19.69 -10.46 10.45
C SER A 35 20.52 -10.12 9.20
N PHE A 36 19.84 -9.86 8.08
CA PHE A 36 20.45 -9.55 6.79
C PHE A 36 20.65 -8.05 6.58
N GLU A 37 20.28 -7.20 7.55
CA GLU A 37 20.51 -5.78 7.44
C GLU A 37 21.99 -5.41 7.57
N GLY A 38 22.37 -4.36 6.84
CA GLY A 38 23.74 -3.85 6.81
C GLY A 38 24.66 -4.51 5.77
N PRO A 39 25.85 -3.93 5.52
CA PRO A 39 26.72 -4.33 4.41
C PRO A 39 27.26 -5.77 4.49
N LEU A 40 27.24 -6.36 5.69
CA LEU A 40 27.74 -7.70 5.98
C LEU A 40 26.66 -8.61 6.57
N GLY A 41 25.39 -8.20 6.52
CA GLY A 41 24.25 -8.96 7.02
C GLY A 41 24.10 -10.30 6.28
N THR A 42 23.62 -11.32 6.99
CA THR A 42 23.36 -12.64 6.41
C THR A 42 22.00 -13.17 6.82
N PHE A 43 21.43 -14.04 6.00
CA PHE A 43 20.16 -14.67 6.35
C PHE A 43 20.31 -15.66 7.49
N ASP A 44 19.47 -15.54 8.51
CA ASP A 44 19.25 -16.60 9.49
C ASP A 44 18.56 -17.79 8.81
N GLN A 45 19.31 -18.87 8.61
CA GLN A 45 18.83 -20.09 7.95
C GLN A 45 17.68 -20.76 8.72
N GLU A 46 17.66 -20.68 10.04
CA GLU A 46 16.56 -21.24 10.83
C GLU A 46 15.30 -20.38 10.71
N GLN A 47 15.44 -19.06 10.61
CA GLN A 47 14.34 -18.17 10.28
C GLN A 47 13.75 -18.51 8.90
N LEU A 48 14.59 -18.72 7.90
CA LEU A 48 14.14 -19.12 6.56
C LEU A 48 13.43 -20.48 6.55
N ARG A 49 13.93 -21.48 7.30
CA ARG A 49 13.28 -22.79 7.44
C ARG A 49 11.88 -22.68 8.06
N ARG A 50 11.75 -21.90 9.13
CA ARG A 50 10.44 -21.63 9.75
C ARG A 50 9.52 -20.87 8.79
N GLY A 51 10.04 -19.88 8.05
CA GLY A 51 9.29 -19.13 7.05
C GLY A 51 8.77 -20.00 5.91
N LEU A 52 9.59 -20.90 5.39
CA LEU A 52 9.18 -21.84 4.34
C LEU A 52 8.11 -22.82 4.84
N LYS A 53 8.19 -23.27 6.09
CA LYS A 53 7.14 -24.07 6.71
C LYS A 53 5.81 -23.31 6.73
N VAL A 54 5.81 -22.06 7.18
CA VAL A 54 4.60 -21.20 7.18
C VAL A 54 4.07 -21.00 5.76
N TYR A 55 4.93 -20.69 4.79
CA TYR A 55 4.51 -20.56 3.39
C TYR A 55 3.82 -21.84 2.90
N THR A 56 4.42 -23.00 3.17
CA THR A 56 3.91 -24.29 2.71
C THR A 56 2.57 -24.64 3.35
N GLU A 57 2.44 -24.44 4.66
CA GLU A 57 1.26 -24.85 5.44
C GLU A 57 0.11 -23.85 5.35
N VAL A 58 0.37 -22.57 5.03
CA VAL A 58 -0.65 -21.50 5.09
C VAL A 58 -0.80 -20.77 3.76
N CYS A 59 0.29 -20.28 3.18
CA CYS A 59 0.23 -19.35 2.05
C CYS A 59 0.05 -20.04 0.70
N SER A 60 0.55 -21.27 0.56
CA SER A 60 0.59 -22.03 -0.69
C SER A 60 -0.79 -22.35 -1.27
N ALA A 61 -1.83 -22.33 -0.42
CA ALA A 61 -3.21 -22.54 -0.84
C ALA A 61 -3.73 -21.47 -1.81
N CYS A 62 -3.19 -20.24 -1.73
CA CYS A 62 -3.63 -19.10 -2.54
C CYS A 62 -2.50 -18.43 -3.34
N HIS A 63 -1.25 -18.52 -2.87
CA HIS A 63 -0.10 -17.82 -3.47
C HIS A 63 0.98 -18.79 -3.94
N GLY A 64 1.36 -18.70 -5.21
CA GLY A 64 2.44 -19.47 -5.80
C GLY A 64 3.78 -18.72 -5.83
N LEU A 65 4.88 -19.46 -5.66
CA LEU A 65 6.25 -18.98 -5.88
C LEU A 65 6.72 -19.44 -7.26
N LYS A 66 6.37 -18.70 -8.32
CA LYS A 66 6.63 -19.11 -9.72
C LYS A 66 8.12 -19.09 -10.11
N TYR A 67 8.89 -18.22 -9.48
CA TYR A 67 10.29 -17.95 -9.85
C TYR A 67 11.29 -18.37 -8.76
N VAL A 68 10.81 -19.18 -7.81
CA VAL A 68 11.64 -19.94 -6.87
C VAL A 68 11.69 -21.36 -7.41
#